data_AF-A0AAW7Y3U5-F1
#
_entry.id   AF-A0AAW7Y3U5-F1
#
_cell.length_a   1.000
_cell.length_b   1.000
_cell.length_c   1.000
_cell.angle_alpha   90.00
_cell.angle_beta   90.00
_cell.angle_gamma   90.00
#
_symmetry.space_group_name_H-M   'P 1'
#
loop_
_entity.id
_entity.type
_entity.pdbx_description
1 polymer ?
#
loop_
_entity_poly.entity_id
_entity_poly.type
_entity_poly.pdbx_seq_one_letter_code
_entity_poly.pdbx_strand_id
1 'polypeptide(L)'
;MIAGESRNLAGKGYRSITYAAFAISLLELYKGLGFMVIDSLLVTYKKPDVPEGEDISEDMALSFYDSLKGLDESQQLIIIENEDVPDDVSAVVNHIHFTKSTTKGRYGFILF
;
A
#
# COMPACT_ATOMS: atom_id res chain seq x y z
N MET A 1 -11.26 8.59 16.43
CA MET A 1 -11.07 9.70 15.48
C MET A 1 -9.87 9.38 14.60
N ILE A 2 -9.80 9.91 13.37
CA ILE A 2 -8.59 9.91 12.53
C ILE A 2 -8.29 11.38 12.25
N ALA A 3 -7.07 11.84 12.54
CA ALA A 3 -6.66 13.25 12.39
C ALA A 3 -7.61 14.30 13.04
N GLY A 4 -8.22 13.97 14.18
CA GLY A 4 -9.14 14.88 14.89
C GLY A 4 -10.60 14.84 14.42
N GLU A 5 -10.91 14.07 13.37
CA GLU A 5 -12.28 13.91 12.86
C GLU A 5 -12.92 12.58 13.24
N SER A 6 -14.26 12.53 13.24
CA SER A 6 -15.00 11.27 13.37
C SER A 6 -14.59 10.30 12.27
N ARG A 7 -14.46 9.01 12.59
CA ARG A 7 -14.08 7.97 11.61
C ARG A 7 -15.02 7.92 10.40
N ASN A 8 -16.28 8.31 10.59
CA ASN A 8 -17.26 8.36 9.50
C ASN A 8 -17.03 9.55 8.55
N LEU A 9 -16.38 10.62 9.03
CA LEU A 9 -16.08 11.85 8.30
C LEU A 9 -14.71 11.84 7.62
N ALA A 10 -13.75 11.08 8.15
CA ALA A 10 -12.43 10.92 7.52
C ALA A 10 -12.58 10.29 6.12
N GLY A 11 -11.97 10.90 5.10
CA GLY A 11 -12.01 10.44 3.71
C GLY A 11 -11.68 8.96 3.51
N LYS A 12 -12.19 8.35 2.42
CA LYS A 12 -11.90 6.95 2.10
C LYS A 12 -10.40 6.61 2.13
N GLY A 13 -9.54 7.54 1.71
CA GLY A 13 -8.09 7.40 1.76
C GLY A 13 -7.53 7.23 3.17
N TYR A 14 -7.84 8.16 4.07
CA TYR A 14 -7.38 8.13 5.47
C TYR A 14 -7.83 6.88 6.21
N ARG A 15 -9.05 6.40 5.94
CA ARG A 15 -9.52 5.14 6.53
C ARG A 15 -8.73 3.94 6.03
N SER A 16 -8.46 3.88 4.73
CA SER A 16 -7.71 2.79 4.10
C SER A 16 -6.30 2.69 4.67
N ILE A 17 -5.56 3.80 4.67
CA ILE A 17 -4.17 3.82 5.16
C ILE A 17 -4.09 3.53 6.67
N THR A 18 -5.06 3.99 7.46
CA THR A 18 -5.11 3.68 8.90
C THR A 18 -5.38 2.19 9.13
N TYR A 19 -6.29 1.58 8.35
CA TYR A 19 -6.57 0.16 8.45
C TYR A 19 -5.36 -0.68 8.05
N ALA A 20 -4.70 -0.30 6.96
CA ALA A 20 -3.44 -0.89 6.50
C ALA A 20 -2.36 -0.86 7.59
N ALA A 21 -2.07 0.33 8.13
CA ALA A 21 -1.08 0.50 9.19
C ALA A 21 -1.40 -0.36 10.42
N PHE A 22 -2.68 -0.44 10.81
CA PHE A 22 -3.10 -1.29 11.90
C PHE A 22 -2.89 -2.78 11.60
N ALA A 23 -3.28 -3.26 10.42
CA ALA A 23 -3.09 -4.65 10.03
C ALA A 23 -1.60 -5.04 9.98
N ILE A 24 -0.76 -4.18 9.41
CA ILE A 24 0.70 -4.39 9.36
C ILE A 24 1.29 -4.42 10.78
N SER A 25 0.83 -3.55 11.69
CA SER A 25 1.28 -3.59 13.08
C SER A 25 0.96 -4.91 13.80
N LEU A 26 -0.13 -5.59 13.41
CA LEU A 26 -0.45 -6.92 13.92
C LEU A 26 0.47 -7.99 13.34
N LEU A 27 0.85 -7.87 12.06
CA LEU A 27 1.88 -8.71 11.45
C LEU A 27 3.17 -8.59 12.27
N GLU A 28 3.67 -7.36 12.47
CA GLU A 28 4.90 -7.09 13.22
C GLU A 28 4.85 -7.59 14.68
N LEU A 29 3.71 -7.41 15.36
CA LEU A 29 3.54 -7.84 16.73
C LEU A 29 3.48 -9.37 16.88
N TYR A 30 2.86 -10.06 15.92
CA TYR A 30 2.65 -11.51 15.98
C TYR A 30 3.42 -12.25 14.90
N LYS A 31 4.66 -12.65 15.24
CA LYS A 31 5.57 -13.39 14.34
C LYS A 31 5.06 -14.76 13.85
N GLY A 32 3.92 -15.24 14.34
CA GLY A 32 3.30 -16.51 13.92
C GLY A 32 2.30 -16.43 12.75
N LEU A 33 2.02 -15.24 12.20
CA LEU A 33 1.05 -15.06 11.11
C LEU A 33 1.53 -15.64 9.77
N GLY A 34 2.85 -15.78 9.58
CA GLY A 34 3.46 -16.29 8.34
C GLY A 34 3.54 -15.23 7.24
N PHE A 35 2.39 -14.82 6.69
CA PHE A 35 2.35 -13.79 5.65
C PHE A 35 1.03 -13.00 5.64
N MET A 36 1.06 -11.83 5.03
CA MET A 36 -0.09 -10.96 4.81
C MET A 36 -0.15 -10.53 3.34
N VAL A 37 -1.35 -10.56 2.76
CA VAL A 37 -1.61 -10.01 1.41
C VAL A 37 -2.59 -8.87 1.55
N ILE A 38 -2.27 -7.71 0.98
CA ILE A 38 -3.18 -6.57 0.94
C ILE A 38 -3.40 -6.15 -0.51
N ASP A 39 -4.65 -6.09 -0.90
CA ASP A 39 -5.10 -5.58 -2.20
C ASP A 39 -5.51 -4.10 -2.04
N SER A 40 -4.72 -3.23 -2.66
CA SER A 40 -4.88 -1.78 -2.72
C SER A 40 -4.98 -1.08 -1.36
N LEU A 41 -3.83 -0.68 -0.81
CA LEU A 41 -3.67 0.05 0.46
C LEU A 41 -4.05 1.52 0.33
N LEU A 42 -3.69 2.14 -0.80
CA LEU A 42 -3.79 3.57 -1.03
C LEU A 42 -4.83 3.87 -2.11
N VAL A 43 -6.06 3.44 -1.86
CA VAL A 43 -7.17 3.49 -2.83
C VAL A 43 -7.46 4.90 -3.38
N THR A 44 -7.03 5.97 -2.71
CA THR A 44 -7.21 7.35 -3.20
C THR A 44 -5.92 8.00 -3.69
N TYR A 45 -4.75 7.42 -3.41
CA TYR A 45 -3.46 8.00 -3.83
C TYR A 45 -3.34 8.04 -5.34
N LYS A 46 -2.89 9.18 -5.87
CA LYS A 46 -2.71 9.43 -7.31
C LYS A 46 -3.96 9.21 -8.16
N LYS A 47 -5.17 9.19 -7.55
CA LYS A 47 -6.41 9.03 -8.32
C LYS A 47 -6.99 10.40 -8.71
N PRO A 48 -7.26 10.63 -10.01
CA PRO A 48 -7.77 11.92 -10.49
C PRO A 48 -9.22 12.19 -10.07
N ASP A 49 -9.99 11.16 -9.71
CA ASP A 49 -11.44 11.25 -9.44
C ASP A 49 -11.78 11.26 -7.93
N VAL A 50 -10.85 11.65 -7.06
CA VAL A 50 -11.07 11.68 -5.61
C VAL A 50 -11.79 12.97 -5.20
N PRO A 51 -12.91 12.89 -4.44
CA PRO A 51 -13.57 14.08 -3.92
C PRO A 51 -12.64 14.93 -3.05
N GLU A 52 -12.82 16.25 -3.10
CA GLU A 52 -12.05 17.19 -2.28
C GLU A 52 -12.18 16.84 -0.79
N GLY A 53 -11.04 16.68 -0.11
CA GLY A 53 -10.96 16.24 1.29
C GLY A 53 -10.99 14.73 1.53
N GLU A 54 -11.18 13.90 0.49
CA GLU A 54 -11.08 12.44 0.60
C GLU A 54 -9.70 11.86 0.24
N ASP A 55 -8.83 12.71 -0.33
CA ASP A 55 -7.51 12.34 -0.80
C ASP A 55 -6.49 12.22 0.33
N ILE A 56 -5.44 11.44 0.08
CA ILE A 56 -4.27 11.38 0.97
C ILE A 56 -3.18 12.28 0.42
N SER A 57 -2.47 12.98 1.29
CA SER A 57 -1.32 13.78 0.85
C SER A 57 -0.21 12.87 0.34
N GLU A 58 0.56 13.37 -0.62
CA GLU A 58 1.73 12.67 -1.15
C GLU A 58 2.74 12.34 -0.05
N ASP A 59 3.03 13.28 0.85
CA ASP A 59 3.93 13.08 2.00
C ASP A 59 3.50 11.90 2.90
N MET A 60 2.20 11.71 3.09
CA MET A 60 1.67 10.62 3.90
C MET A 60 1.81 9.27 3.19
N ALA A 61 1.55 9.23 1.88
CA ALA A 61 1.77 8.05 1.07
C ALA A 61 3.27 7.65 1.07
N LEU A 62 4.16 8.63 0.87
CA LEU A 62 5.60 8.43 0.91
C LEU A 62 6.06 7.91 2.28
N SER A 63 5.61 8.55 3.36
CA SER A 63 5.94 8.12 4.73
C SER A 63 5.44 6.71 5.04
N PHE A 64 4.26 6.36 4.51
CA PHE A 64 3.71 5.02 4.67
C PHE A 64 4.58 3.98 3.93
N TYR A 65 4.95 4.22 2.67
CA TYR A 65 5.82 3.31 1.94
C TYR A 65 7.21 3.18 2.57
N ASP A 66 7.78 4.28 3.08
CA ASP A 66 9.06 4.25 3.78
C ASP A 66 8.99 3.36 5.04
N SER A 67 7.87 3.37 5.76
CA SER A 67 7.69 2.51 6.94
C SER A 67 7.72 1.02 6.62
N LEU A 68 7.36 0.61 5.40
CA LEU A 68 7.38 -0.80 4.96
C LEU A 68 8.80 -1.35 4.77
N LYS A 69 9.80 -0.48 4.56
CA LYS A 69 11.20 -0.90 4.34
C LYS A 69 11.81 -1.55 5.59
N GLY A 70 11.23 -1.30 6.77
CA GLY A 70 11.71 -1.80 8.06
C GLY A 70 11.13 -3.14 8.48
N LEU A 71 10.28 -3.78 7.66
CA LEU A 71 9.66 -5.05 8.02
C LEU A 71 10.73 -6.14 8.23
N ASP A 72 10.59 -6.90 9.32
CA ASP A 72 11.49 -8.01 9.65
C ASP A 72 11.49 -9.07 8.52
N GLU A 73 12.68 -9.48 8.06
CA GLU A 73 12.85 -10.43 6.95
C GLU A 73 12.21 -11.82 7.20
N SER A 74 11.92 -12.16 8.46
CA SER A 74 11.18 -13.38 8.82
C SER A 74 9.68 -13.32 8.51
N GLN A 75 9.18 -12.15 8.10
CA GLN A 75 7.78 -11.89 7.82
C GLN A 75 7.57 -11.55 6.35
N GLN A 76 6.46 -12.02 5.78
CA GLN A 76 6.15 -11.74 4.38
C GLN A 76 4.92 -10.85 4.25
N LEU A 77 5.12 -9.67 3.66
CA LEU A 77 4.04 -8.76 3.25
C LEU A 77 4.01 -8.68 1.72
N ILE A 78 2.85 -8.94 1.14
CA ILE A 78 2.59 -8.83 -0.29
C ILE A 78 1.55 -7.74 -0.50
N ILE A 79 1.89 -6.76 -1.32
CA ILE A 79 1.02 -5.63 -1.63
C ILE A 79 0.76 -5.66 -3.13
N ILE A 80 -0.52 -5.59 -3.50
CA ILE A 80 -0.95 -5.46 -4.88
C ILE A 80 -1.52 -4.06 -5.05
N GLU A 81 -0.88 -3.27 -5.90
CA GLU A 81 -1.29 -1.90 -6.21
C GLU A 81 -1.32 -1.68 -7.72
N ASN A 82 -2.17 -0.74 -8.14
CA ASN A 82 -2.25 -0.33 -9.54
C ASN A 82 -1.27 0.81 -9.87
N GLU A 83 -0.91 1.60 -8.86
CA GLU A 83 0.03 2.70 -8.99
C GLU A 83 1.44 2.22 -8.65
N ASP A 84 2.44 2.72 -9.37
CA ASP A 84 3.84 2.44 -9.04
C ASP A 84 4.20 3.06 -7.68
N VAL A 85 5.00 2.30 -6.92
CA VAL A 85 5.58 2.74 -5.65
C VAL A 85 6.74 3.71 -5.90
N PRO A 86 7.11 4.55 -4.92
CA PRO A 86 8.29 5.41 -5.04
C PRO A 86 9.57 4.65 -5.42
N ASP A 87 10.44 5.27 -6.22
CA ASP A 87 11.65 4.61 -6.77
C ASP A 87 12.56 4.03 -5.68
N ASP A 88 12.74 4.78 -4.59
CA ASP A 88 13.54 4.39 -3.44
C ASP A 88 12.95 3.19 -2.66
N VAL A 89 11.64 3.01 -2.70
CA VAL A 89 10.94 1.83 -2.16
C VAL A 89 11.12 0.66 -3.11
N SER A 90 10.89 0.88 -4.41
CA SER A 90 11.05 -0.17 -5.44
C SER A 90 12.46 -0.76 -5.49
N ALA A 91 13.48 0.03 -5.10
CA ALA A 91 14.89 -0.37 -5.09
C ALA A 91 15.27 -1.33 -3.95
N VAL A 92 14.46 -1.41 -2.88
CA VAL A 92 14.78 -2.20 -1.68
C VAL A 92 13.79 -3.33 -1.41
N VAL A 93 12.65 -3.36 -2.10
CA VAL A 93 11.65 -4.43 -2.00
C VAL A 93 11.69 -5.34 -3.22
N ASN A 94 11.06 -6.52 -3.12
CA ASN A 94 10.81 -7.35 -4.29
C ASN A 94 9.67 -6.76 -5.14
N HIS A 95 10.01 -5.84 -6.03
CA HIS A 95 9.05 -5.16 -6.90
C HIS A 95 8.78 -5.96 -8.19
N ILE A 96 7.50 -6.29 -8.43
CA ILE A 96 7.05 -7.00 -9.64
C ILE A 96 6.04 -6.11 -10.37
N HIS A 97 6.47 -5.50 -11.47
CA HIS A 97 5.61 -4.65 -12.29
C HIS A 97 4.92 -5.45 -13.41
N PHE A 98 3.60 -5.30 -13.52
CA PHE A 98 2.78 -5.94 -14.56
C PHE A 98 2.42 -4.96 -15.68
N THR A 99 2.91 -5.20 -16.89
CA THR A 99 2.92 -4.21 -17.98
C THR A 99 1.71 -4.31 -18.91
N LYS A 100 0.95 -5.41 -18.88
CA LYS A 100 -0.03 -5.79 -19.91
C LYS A 100 0.54 -5.81 -21.34
N SER A 101 1.87 -5.88 -21.48
CA SER A 101 2.56 -5.94 -22.76
C SER A 101 3.00 -7.37 -23.05
N THR A 102 2.70 -7.87 -24.26
CA THR A 102 3.19 -9.18 -24.73
C THR A 102 4.68 -9.15 -25.09
N THR A 103 5.29 -7.96 -25.12
CA THR A 103 6.68 -7.75 -25.58
C THR A 103 7.61 -7.18 -24.51
N LYS A 104 7.09 -6.76 -23.35
CA LYS A 104 7.87 -6.09 -22.30
C LYS A 104 7.48 -6.60 -20.92
N GLY A 105 8.46 -7.01 -20.12
CA GLY A 105 8.24 -7.40 -18.72
C GLY A 105 7.22 -8.54 -18.57
N ARG A 106 6.50 -8.54 -17.44
CA ARG A 106 5.47 -9.55 -17.15
C ARG A 106 4.09 -9.02 -17.53
N TYR A 107 3.33 -9.77 -18.33
CA TYR A 107 2.01 -9.34 -18.83
C TYR A 107 1.01 -9.08 -17.69
N GLY A 108 0.90 -10.02 -16.75
CA GLY A 108 -0.05 -9.94 -15.64
C GLY A 108 0.36 -10.84 -14.47
N PHE A 109 -0.44 -10.79 -13.40
CA PHE A 109 -0.23 -11.63 -12.23
C PHE A 109 -0.30 -13.12 -12.61
N ILE A 110 -1.34 -13.49 -13.36
CA ILE A 110 -1.53 -14.85 -13.89
C ILE A 110 -0.98 -14.91 -15.32
N LEU A 111 -0.30 -16.01 -15.63
CA LEU A 111 0.18 -16.34 -16.97
C LEU A 111 -0.89 -17.22 -17.63
N PHE A 112 -1.60 -16.66 -18.62
CA PHE A 112 -2.43 -17.43 -19.56
C PHE A 112 -1.93 -17.18 -20.98
#